data_AF-A0A1U7IFM3-F1
#
_entry.id   AF-A0A1U7IFM3-F1
#
_cell.length_a   1.000
_cell.length_b   1.000
_cell.length_c   1.000
_cell.angle_alpha   90.00
_cell.angle_beta   90.00
_cell.angle_gamma   90.00
#
_symmetry.space_group_name_H-M   'P 1'
#
loop_
_entity.id
_entity.type
_entity.pdbx_description
1 polymer ?
#
loop_
_entity_poly.entity_id
_entity_poly.type
_entity_poly.pdbx_seq_one_letter_code
_entity_poly.pdbx_strand_id
1 'polypeptide(L)'
;MNTIKDLRTIEGEAGSLKDYSIRTMVEQAEAFGLELKRQRLETNQVRKFLDALNQIKAKLPQVDEEVSNLKLTFEEKEKIKFGKIESDIVLLKPKLAYAAARQDAVKSLNRVIAEAIDKVHSKADFERLVQLMESIIAYHKAAGGK
;
A
#
# COMPACT_ATOMS: atom_id res chain seq x y z
N MET A 1 -4.99 -13.49 22.50
CA MET A 1 -4.13 -13.46 21.31
C MET A 1 -4.13 -12.05 20.76
N ASN A 2 -2.97 -11.43 20.69
CA ASN A 2 -2.79 -9.99 20.52
C ASN A 2 -2.55 -9.70 19.02
N THR A 3 -3.60 -9.70 18.21
CA THR A 3 -3.56 -9.60 16.72
C THR A 3 -2.79 -8.37 16.20
N ILE A 4 -2.62 -7.34 17.05
CA ILE A 4 -1.85 -6.13 16.74
C ILE A 4 -0.34 -6.40 16.74
N LYS A 5 0.16 -7.43 17.44
CA LYS A 5 1.60 -7.76 17.48
C LYS A 5 2.10 -8.40 16.18
N ASP A 6 1.24 -9.01 15.36
CA ASP A 6 1.66 -9.71 14.14
C ASP A 6 1.74 -8.79 12.92
N LEU A 7 1.08 -7.62 12.95
CA LEU A 7 1.33 -6.55 11.97
C LEU A 7 2.70 -5.90 12.16
N ARG A 8 3.34 -6.10 13.32
CA ARG A 8 4.71 -5.63 13.60
C ARG A 8 5.77 -6.34 12.76
N THR A 9 5.43 -7.39 12.02
CA THR A 9 6.35 -7.97 11.04
C THR A 9 6.56 -7.03 9.85
N ILE A 10 5.57 -6.19 9.50
CA ILE A 10 5.84 -5.06 8.60
C ILE A 10 6.81 -4.09 9.31
N GLU A 11 6.70 -3.87 10.61
CA GLU A 11 7.57 -2.97 11.39
C GLU A 11 9.03 -3.48 11.53
N GLY A 12 9.31 -4.78 11.35
CA GLY A 12 10.53 -5.40 11.92
C GLY A 12 11.65 -5.91 11.00
N GLU A 13 11.39 -6.37 9.77
CA GLU A 13 12.40 -7.19 9.05
C GLU A 13 12.70 -6.78 7.60
N ALA A 14 11.78 -6.09 6.92
CA ALA A 14 11.99 -5.66 5.54
C ALA A 14 12.51 -4.22 5.48
N GLY A 15 13.72 -4.02 4.94
CA GLY A 15 14.27 -2.70 4.63
C GLY A 15 13.56 -2.00 3.47
N SER A 16 12.89 -2.76 2.60
CA SER A 16 12.12 -2.30 1.44
C SER A 16 10.82 -3.08 1.34
N LEU A 17 9.72 -2.48 0.90
CA LEU A 17 8.44 -3.17 0.85
C LEU A 17 8.46 -4.37 -0.11
N LYS A 18 9.18 -4.31 -1.23
CA LYS A 18 9.31 -5.40 -2.23
C LYS A 18 9.85 -6.70 -1.65
N ASP A 19 10.62 -6.64 -0.57
CA ASP A 19 11.23 -7.78 0.10
C ASP A 19 10.23 -8.51 1.02
N TYR A 20 9.07 -7.91 1.26
CA TYR A 20 7.96 -8.57 1.93
C TYR A 20 7.45 -9.72 1.06
N SER A 21 7.74 -10.96 1.45
CA SER A 21 7.30 -12.19 0.77
C SER A 21 5.81 -12.15 0.37
N ILE A 22 5.48 -12.50 -0.89
CA ILE A 22 4.08 -12.52 -1.37
C ILE A 22 3.23 -13.41 -0.48
N ARG A 23 3.72 -14.61 -0.14
CA ARG A 23 2.99 -15.58 0.69
C ARG A 23 2.63 -14.98 2.05
N THR A 24 3.62 -14.43 2.74
CA THR A 24 3.46 -13.85 4.07
C THR A 24 2.57 -12.60 4.01
N MET A 25 2.72 -11.78 2.97
CA MET A 25 1.88 -10.61 2.74
C MET A 25 0.41 -10.97 2.59
N VAL A 26 0.10 -12.00 1.80
CA VAL A 26 -1.28 -12.45 1.58
C VAL A 26 -1.88 -13.02 2.88
N GLU A 27 -1.13 -13.86 3.61
CA GLU A 27 -1.57 -14.43 4.90
C GLU A 27 -1.85 -13.33 5.94
N GLN A 28 -0.99 -12.32 6.03
CA GLN A 28 -1.18 -11.19 6.95
C GLN A 28 -2.29 -10.25 6.50
N ALA A 29 -2.46 -10.03 5.18
CA ALA A 29 -3.56 -9.26 4.63
C ALA A 29 -4.92 -9.92 4.90
N GLU A 30 -4.99 -11.25 4.89
CA GLU A 30 -6.19 -12.00 5.28
C GLU A 30 -6.55 -11.73 6.74
N ALA A 31 -5.62 -12.00 7.66
CA ALA A 31 -5.83 -11.76 9.09
C ALA A 31 -6.24 -10.31 9.37
N PHE A 32 -5.60 -9.36 8.67
CA PHE A 32 -5.90 -7.94 8.82
C PHE A 32 -7.27 -7.55 8.24
N GLY A 33 -7.65 -8.06 7.07
CA GLY A 33 -8.97 -7.81 6.47
C GLY A 33 -10.11 -8.24 7.39
N LEU A 34 -9.97 -9.39 8.07
CA LEU A 34 -10.92 -9.85 9.09
C LEU A 34 -10.99 -8.91 10.29
N GLU A 35 -9.84 -8.38 10.73
CA GLU A 35 -9.77 -7.44 11.83
C GLU A 35 -10.41 -6.09 11.50
N LEU A 36 -10.16 -5.55 10.30
CA LEU A 36 -10.82 -4.33 9.82
C LEU A 36 -12.34 -4.49 9.80
N LYS A 37 -12.83 -5.67 9.40
CA LYS A 37 -14.26 -5.97 9.46
C LYS A 37 -14.79 -5.98 10.89
N ARG A 38 -14.04 -6.55 11.86
CA ARG A 38 -14.41 -6.52 13.30
C ARG A 38 -14.50 -5.10 13.83
N GLN A 39 -13.63 -4.21 13.35
CA GLN A 39 -13.62 -2.79 13.66
C GLN A 39 -14.71 -1.99 12.93
N ARG A 40 -15.57 -2.67 12.14
CA ARG A 40 -16.64 -2.07 11.34
C ARG A 40 -16.13 -1.02 10.35
N LEU A 41 -14.92 -1.22 9.81
CA LEU A 41 -14.44 -0.39 8.73
C LEU A 41 -15.33 -0.58 7.50
N GLU A 42 -15.76 0.52 6.90
CA GLU A 42 -16.54 0.46 5.66
C GLU A 42 -15.62 0.18 4.47
N THR A 43 -16.05 -0.70 3.57
CA THR A 43 -15.34 -1.03 2.33
C THR A 43 -15.07 0.21 1.49
N ASN A 44 -15.94 1.21 1.54
CA ASN A 44 -15.74 2.48 0.84
C ASN A 44 -14.46 3.20 1.27
N GLN A 45 -14.07 3.12 2.55
CA GLN A 45 -12.84 3.76 3.03
C GLN A 45 -11.60 3.05 2.50
N VAL A 46 -11.61 1.71 2.48
CA VAL A 46 -10.53 0.91 1.88
C VAL A 46 -10.46 1.15 0.37
N ARG A 47 -11.62 1.20 -0.31
CA ARG A 47 -11.72 1.41 -1.76
C ARG A 47 -11.15 2.77 -2.18
N LYS A 48 -11.51 3.86 -1.49
CA LYS A 48 -10.98 5.20 -1.79
C LYS A 48 -9.45 5.23 -1.79
N PHE A 49 -8.83 4.49 -0.89
CA PHE A 49 -7.38 4.40 -0.85
C PHE A 49 -6.81 3.58 -2.02
N LEU A 50 -7.41 2.42 -2.30
CA LEU A 50 -7.05 1.62 -3.47
C LEU A 50 -7.21 2.41 -4.78
N ASP A 51 -8.27 3.21 -4.92
CA ASP A 51 -8.52 4.05 -6.08
C ASP A 51 -7.39 5.10 -6.24
N ALA A 52 -6.93 5.70 -5.15
CA ALA A 52 -5.80 6.63 -5.18
C ALA A 52 -4.50 5.96 -5.64
N LEU A 53 -4.23 4.73 -5.18
CA LEU A 53 -3.08 3.94 -5.66
C LEU A 53 -3.22 3.60 -7.15
N ASN A 54 -4.41 3.21 -7.60
CA ASN A 54 -4.67 2.88 -9.00
C ASN A 54 -4.50 4.09 -9.92
N GLN A 55 -4.85 5.30 -9.46
CA GLN A 55 -4.58 6.54 -10.19
C GLN A 55 -3.08 6.78 -10.37
N ILE A 56 -2.25 6.50 -9.36
CA ILE A 56 -0.80 6.59 -9.47
C ILE A 56 -0.28 5.51 -10.43
N LYS A 57 -0.74 4.26 -10.27
CA LYS A 57 -0.38 3.12 -11.14
C LYS A 57 -0.71 3.38 -12.61
N ALA A 58 -1.82 4.07 -12.90
CA ALA A 58 -2.22 4.43 -14.26
C ALA A 58 -1.25 5.39 -14.97
N LYS A 59 -0.38 6.10 -14.23
CA LYS A 59 0.67 6.96 -14.81
C LYS A 59 1.89 6.17 -15.28
N LEU A 60 2.09 4.95 -14.79
CA LEU A 60 3.29 4.15 -15.04
C LEU A 60 3.54 3.86 -16.53
N PRO A 61 2.54 3.48 -17.36
CA PRO A 61 2.80 3.21 -18.77
C PRO A 61 3.36 4.42 -19.53
N GLN A 62 2.80 5.61 -19.27
CA GLN A 62 3.29 6.85 -19.87
C GLN A 62 4.72 7.17 -19.41
N VAL A 63 4.99 7.02 -18.12
CA VAL A 63 6.33 7.23 -17.55
C VAL A 63 7.34 6.21 -18.11
N ASP A 64 6.93 4.96 -18.29
CA ASP A 64 7.76 3.91 -18.89
C ASP A 64 8.12 4.27 -20.36
N GLU A 65 7.15 4.78 -21.13
CA GLU A 65 7.36 5.24 -22.51
C GLU A 65 8.31 6.44 -22.59
N GLU A 66 8.08 7.48 -21.78
CA GLU A 66 8.95 8.69 -21.70
C GLU A 66 10.41 8.34 -21.44
N VAL A 67 10.66 7.34 -20.59
CA VAL A 67 12.00 6.96 -20.14
C VAL A 67 12.65 5.91 -21.05
N SER A 68 11.86 5.16 -21.83
CA SER A 68 12.33 4.04 -22.65
C SER A 68 13.46 4.42 -23.61
N ASN A 69 13.34 5.56 -24.28
CA ASN A 69 14.25 6.06 -25.32
C ASN A 69 15.50 6.78 -24.80
N LEU A 70 15.61 7.02 -23.48
CA LEU A 70 16.78 7.66 -22.89
C LEU A 70 17.99 6.72 -22.96
N LYS A 71 19.17 7.27 -23.32
CA LYS A 71 20.44 6.55 -23.30
C LYS A 71 21.04 6.53 -21.89
N LEU A 72 20.38 5.80 -20.99
CA LEU A 72 20.73 5.65 -19.57
C LEU A 72 20.77 4.17 -19.19
N THR A 73 21.42 3.84 -18.07
CA THR A 73 21.39 2.47 -17.54
C THR A 73 19.99 2.08 -17.07
N PHE A 74 19.76 0.78 -16.85
CA PHE A 74 18.49 0.30 -16.32
C PHE A 74 18.18 0.93 -14.95
N GLU A 75 19.17 1.00 -14.06
CA GLU A 75 19.04 1.54 -12.71
C GLU A 75 18.70 3.03 -12.72
N GLU A 76 19.32 3.81 -13.60
CA GLU A 76 19.02 5.24 -13.78
C GLU A 76 17.59 5.44 -14.28
N LYS A 77 17.15 4.62 -15.24
CA LYS A 77 15.78 4.66 -15.76
C LYS A 77 14.77 4.34 -14.65
N GLU A 78 14.98 3.29 -13.87
CA GLU A 78 14.09 2.92 -12.77
C GLU A 78 14.02 4.03 -11.69
N LYS A 79 15.15 4.67 -11.39
CA LYS A 79 15.18 5.82 -10.47
C LYS A 79 14.36 7.00 -10.99
N ILE A 80 14.48 7.33 -12.28
CA ILE A 80 13.68 8.40 -12.91
C ILE A 80 12.20 8.05 -12.88
N LYS A 81 11.83 6.82 -13.28
CA LYS A 81 10.43 6.37 -13.28
C LYS A 81 9.81 6.46 -11.89
N PHE A 82 10.52 5.99 -10.87
CA PHE A 82 10.03 6.09 -9.49
C PHE A 82 9.91 7.54 -9.02
N GLY A 83 10.90 8.38 -9.29
CA GLY A 83 10.88 9.79 -8.92
C GLY A 83 9.69 10.58 -9.51
N LYS A 84 9.13 10.12 -10.65
CA LYS A 84 7.92 10.70 -11.26
C LYS A 84 6.64 10.44 -10.45
N ILE A 85 6.61 9.42 -9.59
CA ILE A 85 5.43 9.04 -8.80
C ILE A 85 5.62 9.11 -7.29
N GLU A 86 6.87 9.19 -6.82
CA GLU A 86 7.23 9.17 -5.40
C GLU A 86 6.47 10.22 -4.57
N SER A 87 6.40 11.46 -5.06
CA SER A 87 5.67 12.54 -4.38
C SER A 87 4.18 12.22 -4.22
N ASP A 88 3.54 11.64 -5.24
CA ASP A 88 2.12 11.27 -5.17
C ASP A 88 1.87 10.19 -4.11
N ILE A 89 2.81 9.23 -3.98
CA ILE A 89 2.74 8.15 -2.99
C ILE A 89 2.88 8.72 -1.57
N VAL A 90 3.89 9.56 -1.33
CA VAL A 90 4.13 10.17 -0.01
C VAL A 90 2.95 11.05 0.42
N LEU A 91 2.32 11.77 -0.53
CA LEU A 91 1.13 12.59 -0.28
C LEU A 91 -0.13 11.79 0.06
N LEU A 92 -0.10 10.46 0.00
CA LEU A 92 -1.19 9.64 0.52
C LEU A 92 -1.23 9.61 2.05
N LYS A 93 -0.08 9.76 2.73
CA LYS A 93 0.00 9.77 4.20
C LYS A 93 -0.90 10.82 4.87
N PRO A 94 -0.87 12.12 4.47
CA PRO A 94 -1.77 13.11 5.07
C PRO A 94 -3.25 12.82 4.81
N LYS A 95 -3.60 12.24 3.65
CA LYS A 95 -4.99 11.83 3.35
C LYS A 95 -5.47 10.73 4.31
N LEU A 96 -4.61 9.73 4.57
CA LEU A 96 -4.88 8.66 5.52
C LEU A 96 -4.98 9.18 6.96
N ALA A 97 -4.06 10.06 7.36
CA ALA A 97 -4.06 10.66 8.70
C ALA A 97 -5.35 11.44 8.97
N TYR A 98 -5.82 12.21 7.99
CA TYR A 98 -7.08 12.93 8.08
C TYR A 98 -8.30 12.00 8.20
N ALA A 99 -8.34 10.92 7.40
CA ALA A 99 -9.41 9.92 7.49
C ALA A 99 -9.43 9.22 8.86
N ALA A 100 -8.25 8.88 9.39
CA ALA A 100 -8.10 8.28 10.72
C ALA A 100 -8.44 9.22 11.88
N ALA A 101 -8.26 10.53 11.70
CA ALA A 101 -8.69 11.53 12.69
C ALA A 101 -10.22 11.68 12.74
N ARG A 102 -10.91 11.40 11.62
CA ARG A 102 -12.39 11.49 11.54
C ARG A 102 -13.09 10.22 11.98
N GLN A 103 -12.48 9.05 11.82
CA GLN A 103 -13.14 7.78 12.10
C GLN A 103 -12.16 6.78 12.70
N ASP A 104 -12.45 6.32 13.92
CA ASP A 104 -11.59 5.38 14.66
C ASP A 104 -11.35 4.06 13.93
N ALA A 105 -12.36 3.56 13.22
CA ALA A 105 -12.25 2.33 12.43
C ALA A 105 -11.15 2.38 11.35
N VAL A 106 -10.74 3.59 10.94
CA VAL A 106 -9.69 3.81 9.91
C VAL A 106 -8.29 3.83 10.53
N LYS A 107 -8.16 4.01 11.86
CA LYS A 107 -6.84 4.19 12.52
C LYS A 107 -5.90 3.02 12.30
N SER A 108 -6.41 1.79 12.38
CA SER A 108 -5.63 0.58 12.16
C SER A 108 -5.12 0.47 10.72
N LEU A 109 -5.99 0.71 9.73
CA LEU A 109 -5.64 0.79 8.32
C LEU A 109 -4.59 1.88 8.08
N ASN A 110 -4.82 3.09 8.58
CA ASN A 110 -3.87 4.20 8.45
C ASN A 110 -2.49 3.85 9.00
N ARG A 111 -2.40 3.24 10.19
CA ARG A 111 -1.11 2.84 10.78
C ARG A 111 -0.34 1.91 9.86
N VAL A 112 -0.98 0.81 9.43
CA VAL A 112 -0.33 -0.22 8.59
C VAL A 112 0.11 0.36 7.24
N ILE A 113 -0.75 1.16 6.62
CA ILE A 113 -0.49 1.68 5.27
C ILE A 113 0.48 2.86 5.28
N ALA A 114 0.44 3.74 6.28
CA ALA A 114 1.42 4.81 6.41
C ALA A 114 2.84 4.23 6.56
N GLU A 115 2.98 3.13 7.31
CA GLU A 115 4.26 2.44 7.45
C GLU A 115 4.67 1.69 6.19
N ALA A 116 3.73 1.05 5.49
CA ALA A 116 4.01 0.45 4.19
C ALA A 116 4.51 1.51 3.17
N ILE A 117 3.92 2.71 3.18
CA ILE A 117 4.37 3.85 2.35
C ILE A 117 5.81 4.25 2.69
N ASP A 118 6.18 4.28 3.97
CA ASP A 118 7.54 4.63 4.40
C ASP A 118 8.61 3.64 3.90
N LYS A 119 8.19 2.45 3.46
CA LYS A 119 9.07 1.41 2.88
C LYS A 119 9.04 1.39 1.35
N VAL A 120 8.40 2.36 0.72
CA VAL A 120 8.34 2.47 -0.75
C VAL A 120 9.47 3.35 -1.25
N HIS A 121 10.48 2.74 -1.87
CA HIS A 121 11.67 3.41 -2.37
C HIS A 121 11.96 3.12 -3.86
N SER A 122 11.08 2.36 -4.51
CA SER A 122 11.20 1.97 -5.91
C SER A 122 9.84 1.61 -6.51
N LYS A 123 9.78 1.50 -7.84
CA LYS A 123 8.60 1.01 -8.57
C LYS A 123 8.14 -0.37 -8.06
N ALA A 124 9.08 -1.28 -7.80
CA ALA A 124 8.77 -2.62 -7.28
C ALA A 124 8.15 -2.57 -5.87
N ASP A 125 8.61 -1.65 -5.00
CA ASP A 125 7.97 -1.45 -3.70
C ASP A 125 6.55 -0.90 -3.85
N PHE A 126 6.35 0.05 -4.78
CA PHE A 126 5.03 0.60 -5.04
C PHE A 126 4.07 -0.48 -5.57
N GLU A 127 4.51 -1.33 -6.50
CA GLU A 127 3.72 -2.47 -6.97
C GLU A 127 3.36 -3.41 -5.81
N ARG A 128 4.29 -3.62 -4.87
CA ARG A 128 4.03 -4.40 -3.67
C ARG A 128 2.98 -3.76 -2.77
N LEU A 129 3.02 -2.45 -2.59
CA LEU A 129 1.99 -1.71 -1.83
C LEU A 129 0.60 -1.89 -2.45
N VAL A 130 0.50 -1.82 -3.77
CA VAL A 130 -0.76 -2.06 -4.49
C VAL A 130 -1.28 -3.47 -4.21
N GLN A 131 -0.43 -4.48 -4.34
CA GLN A 131 -0.80 -5.89 -4.08
C GLN A 131 -1.25 -6.13 -2.63
N LEU A 132 -0.57 -5.50 -1.65
CA LEU A 132 -0.98 -5.52 -0.25
C LEU A 132 -2.39 -4.95 -0.09
N MET A 133 -2.67 -3.79 -0.68
CA MET A 133 -3.99 -3.16 -0.61
C MET A 133 -5.09 -3.95 -1.30
N GLU A 134 -4.80 -4.52 -2.47
CA GLU A 134 -5.71 -5.41 -3.20
C GLU A 134 -6.06 -6.65 -2.37
N SER A 135 -5.07 -7.22 -1.69
CA SER A 135 -5.26 -8.37 -0.79
C SER A 135 -6.13 -8.00 0.41
N ILE A 136 -5.83 -6.88 1.08
CA ILE A 136 -6.60 -6.40 2.24
C ILE A 136 -8.07 -6.18 1.88
N ILE A 137 -8.36 -5.49 0.77
CA ILE A 137 -9.77 -5.24 0.38
C ILE A 137 -10.48 -6.53 -0.01
N ALA A 138 -9.79 -7.48 -0.66
CA ALA A 138 -10.36 -8.75 -1.06
C ALA A 138 -10.80 -9.55 0.16
N TYR A 139 -9.92 -9.71 1.16
CA TYR A 139 -10.23 -10.43 2.39
C TYR A 139 -11.21 -9.69 3.30
N HIS A 140 -11.17 -8.36 3.34
CA HIS A 140 -12.18 -7.56 4.03
C HIS A 140 -13.58 -7.81 3.47
N LYS A 141 -13.72 -7.82 2.14
CA LYS A 141 -14.99 -8.13 1.46
C LYS A 141 -15.40 -9.59 1.69
N ALA A 142 -14.47 -10.54 1.59
CA ALA A 142 -14.75 -11.95 1.84
C ALA A 142 -15.26 -12.20 3.27
N ALA A 143 -14.78 -11.41 4.24
CA ALA A 143 -15.24 -11.44 5.63
C ALA A 143 -16.62 -10.75 5.86
N GLY A 144 -17.27 -10.25 4.79
CA GLY A 144 -18.57 -9.59 4.85
C GLY A 144 -18.51 -8.11 5.20
N GLY A 145 -17.38 -7.45 4.97
CA GLY A 145 -17.27 -5.99 5.05
C GLY A 145 -18.23 -5.30 4.08
N LYS A 146 -18.92 -4.25 4.54
CA LYS A 146 -19.89 -3.47 3.75
C LYS A 146 -19.28 -2.19 3.22
#